data_AF-X1BFJ7-F1
#
_entry.id   AF-X1BFJ7-F1
#
_cell.length_a   1.000
_cell.length_b   1.000
_cell.length_c   1.000
_cell.angle_alpha   90.00
_cell.angle_beta   90.00
_cell.angle_gamma   90.00
#
_symmetry.space_group_name_H-M   'P 1'
#
loop_
_entity.id
_entity.type
_entity.pdbx_description
1 polymer ?
#
loop_
_entity_poly.entity_id
_entity_poly.type
_entity_poly.pdbx_seq_one_letter_code
_entity_poly.pdbx_strand_id
1 'polypeptide(L)' 'NKEKLENKVYKVPMKIDNYIAELKLKSMNIKIDKLTKEQQKYLTSWETGT' A
#
# COMPACT_ATOMS: atom_id res chain seq x y z
N ASN A 1 -18.07 -7.18 -21.15
CA ASN A 1 -17.85 -6.25 -20.00
C ASN A 1 -19.11 -5.58 -19.45
N LYS A 2 -20.22 -5.52 -20.19
CA LYS A 2 -21.47 -4.84 -19.77
C LYS A 2 -22.20 -5.49 -18.58
N GLU A 3 -21.90 -6.75 -18.24
CA GLU A 3 -22.56 -7.51 -17.17
C GLU A 3 -21.79 -7.53 -15.83
N LYS A 4 -20.56 -7.00 -15.79
CA LYS A 4 -19.71 -7.06 -14.58
C LYS A 4 -19.66 -5.76 -13.78
N LEU A 5 -20.12 -4.66 -14.37
CA LEU A 5 -20.08 -3.33 -13.75
C LEU A 5 -21.47 -2.69 -13.82
N GLU A 6 -22.06 -2.52 -12.64
CA GLU A 6 -23.30 -1.80 -12.39
C GLU A 6 -23.08 -0.28 -12.51
N ASN A 7 -24.15 0.48 -12.63
CA ASN A 7 -24.08 1.94 -12.61
C ASN A 7 -23.81 2.47 -11.19
N LYS A 8 -22.57 2.30 -10.72
CA LYS A 8 -22.10 2.78 -9.43
C LYS A 8 -20.63 3.19 -9.49
N VAL A 9 -20.20 3.96 -8.48
CA VAL A 9 -18.79 4.35 -8.35
C VAL A 9 -17.99 3.19 -7.78
N TYR A 10 -16.95 2.78 -8.50
CA TYR A 10 -16.01 1.76 -8.08
C TYR A 10 -14.74 2.40 -7.54
N LYS A 11 -14.32 1.98 -6.34
CA LYS A 11 -13.01 2.37 -5.82
C LYS A 11 -11.91 1.65 -6.61
N VAL A 12 -10.81 2.37 -6.84
CA VAL A 12 -9.60 1.77 -7.42
C VAL A 12 -9.06 0.72 -6.45
N PRO A 13 -8.70 -0.49 -6.92
CA PRO A 13 -8.05 -1.48 -6.08
C PRO A 13 -6.76 -0.92 -5.46
N MET A 14 -6.59 -1.12 -4.15
CA MET A 14 -5.46 -0.57 -3.38
C MET A 14 -4.09 -0.96 -3.93
N LYS A 15 -3.96 -2.14 -4.54
CA LYS A 15 -2.71 -2.57 -5.22
C LYS A 15 -2.32 -1.63 -6.36
N ILE A 16 -3.30 -1.17 -7.14
CA ILE A 16 -3.07 -0.26 -8.27
C ILE A 16 -2.70 1.13 -7.73
N ASP A 17 -3.40 1.58 -6.71
CA ASP A 17 -3.16 2.88 -6.08
C ASP A 17 -1.73 2.97 -5.50
N ASN A 18 -1.32 1.95 -4.73
CA ASN A 18 0.04 1.84 -4.21
C ASN A 18 1.09 1.82 -5.32
N TYR A 19 0.83 1.10 -6.41
CA TYR A 19 1.76 1.02 -7.53
C TYR A 19 1.97 2.39 -8.20
N ILE A 20 0.91 3.16 -8.38
CA ILE A 20 0.99 4.52 -8.95
C ILE A 20 1.77 5.45 -7.99
N ALA A 21 1.50 5.36 -6.69
CA ALA A 21 2.22 6.13 -5.67
C ALA A 21 3.73 5.84 -5.70
N GLU A 22 4.12 4.57 -5.76
CA GLU A 22 5.53 4.17 -5.88
C GLU A 22 6.20 4.73 -7.14
N LEU A 23 5.52 4.68 -8.30
CA LEU A 23 6.05 5.23 -9.55
C LEU A 23 6.26 6.74 -9.47
N LYS A 24 5.32 7.46 -8.84
CA LYS A 24 5.45 8.92 -8.67
C LYS A 24 6.66 9.25 -7.80
N LEU A 25 6.84 8.58 -6.67
CA LEU A 25 7.99 8.78 -5.78
C LEU A 25 9.32 8.49 -6.49
N LYS A 26 9.38 7.40 -7.27
CA LYS A 26 10.54 7.09 -8.11
C LYS A 26 10.86 8.20 -9.12
N SER A 27 9.85 8.78 -9.78
CA SER A 27 10.05 9.90 -10.72
C SER A 27 10.58 11.17 -10.04
N MET A 28 10.31 11.32 -8.74
CA MET A 28 10.80 12.42 -7.91
C MET A 28 12.15 12.10 -7.26
N ASN A 29 12.76 10.96 -7.60
CA ASN A 29 14.00 10.46 -7.01
C ASN A 29 13.91 10.25 -5.49
N ILE A 30 12.69 10.04 -4.97
CA ILE A 30 12.41 9.75 -3.56
C ILE A 30 12.46 8.23 -3.36
N LYS A 31 13.22 7.78 -2.36
CA LYS A 31 13.34 6.37 -1.98
C LYS A 31 12.56 6.11 -0.68
N ILE A 32 11.81 5.03 -0.67
CA ILE A 32 11.18 4.49 0.53
C ILE A 32 12.12 3.41 1.09
N ASP A 33 12.47 3.55 2.36
CA ASP A 33 13.25 2.57 3.10
C ASP A 33 12.42 1.32 3.43
N LYS A 34 13.11 0.22 3.70
CA LYS A 34 12.48 -1.05 4.07
C LYS A 34 12.79 -1.32 5.53
N LEU A 35 11.75 -1.69 6.27
CA LEU A 35 11.90 -2.11 7.66
C LEU A 35 12.89 -3.29 7.76
N THR A 36 13.84 -3.18 8.66
CA THR A 36 14.72 -4.30 9.03
C THR A 36 13.91 -5.40 9.70
N LYS A 37 14.46 -6.63 9.73
CA LYS A 37 13.82 -7.75 10.41
C LYS A 37 13.56 -7.47 11.89
N GLU A 38 14.47 -6.73 12.52
CA GLU A 38 14.35 -6.32 13.92
C GLU A 38 13.23 -5.29 14.11
N GLN A 39 13.15 -4.28 13.23
CA GLN A 39 12.06 -3.29 13.27
C GLN A 39 10.69 -3.94 13.04
N GLN A 40 10.59 -4.90 12.11
CA GLN A 40 9.36 -5.66 11.89
C GLN A 40 8.99 -6.45 13.16
N LYS A 41 9.96 -7.17 13.74
CA LYS A 41 9.76 -7.93 14.98
C LYS A 41 9.31 -7.03 16.12
N TYR A 42 9.94 -5.87 16.29
CA TYR A 42 9.58 -4.87 17.29
C TYR A 42 8.11 -4.43 17.14
N LEU A 43 7.71 -4.05 15.92
CA LEU A 43 6.32 -3.63 15.63
C LEU A 43 5.31 -4.74 15.91
N THR A 44 5.60 -5.99 15.52
CA THR A 44 4.69 -7.13 15.77
C THR A 44 4.69 -7.57 17.24
N SER A 45 5.79 -7.35 17.97
CA SER A 45 5.90 -7.74 19.38
C SER A 45 5.19 -6.79 20.35
N TRP A 46 4.79 -5.61 19.86
CA TRP A 46 4.07 -4.59 20.64
C TRP A 46 2.54 -4.82 20.65
N GLU A 47 2.07 -6.01 20.26
CA GLU A 47 0.64 -6.40 20.28
C GLU A 47 0.07 -6.69 21.68
N THR A 48 0.84 -6.58 22.76
CA THR A 48 0.34 -6.77 24.13
C THR A 48 0.60 -5.54 25.00
N GLY A 49 -0.37 -4.62 24.99
CA GLY A 49 -0.40 -3.41 25.81
C GLY A 49 -1.73 -2.66 25.74
N THR A 50 -2.85 -3.39 25.75
CA THR A 50 -4.18 -2.87 26.12
C THR A 50 -4.64 -3.58 27.37
#